data_AF-A0A1X3H7X1-F1
#
_entry.id   AF-A0A1X3H7X1-F1
#
_cell.length_a   1.000
_cell.length_b   1.000
_cell.length_c   1.000
_cell.angle_alpha   90.00
_cell.angle_beta   90.00
_cell.angle_gamma   90.00
#
_symmetry.space_group_name_H-M   'P 1'
#
loop_
_entity.id
_entity.type
_entity.pdbx_description
1 polymer ?
#
loop_
_entity_poly.entity_id
_entity_poly.type
_entity_poly.pdbx_seq_one_letter_code
_entity_poly.pdbx_strand_id
1 'polypeptide(L)' 'MTDSSVALSADEFASLAEIGKGKAQGEIPQAHGERLTNLGYAIRRLGELELTSSGERRLATGE' A
#
# COMPACT_ATOMS: atom_id res chain seq x y z
N MET A 1 -2.32 -12.44 -19.00
CA MET A 1 -1.79 -12.50 -17.63
C MET A 1 -2.93 -12.12 -16.74
N THR A 2 -3.44 -13.05 -15.94
CA THR A 2 -4.59 -12.83 -15.08
C THR A 2 -4.30 -11.69 -14.12
N ASP A 3 -5.11 -10.64 -14.22
CA ASP A 3 -5.21 -9.53 -13.28
C ASP A 3 -5.84 -10.07 -12.00
N SER A 4 -5.11 -10.96 -11.33
CA SER A 4 -5.44 -11.44 -10.00
C SER A 4 -5.08 -10.30 -9.07
N SER A 5 -5.99 -9.36 -8.89
CA SER A 5 -5.99 -8.43 -7.77
C SER A 5 -5.74 -9.27 -6.51
N VAL A 6 -4.50 -9.30 -6.03
CA VAL A 6 -4.13 -10.05 -4.83
C VAL A 6 -4.84 -9.36 -3.68
N ALA A 7 -5.77 -10.07 -3.05
CA ALA A 7 -6.52 -9.54 -1.91
C ALA A 7 -5.54 -9.17 -0.79
N LEU A 8 -5.62 -7.92 -0.34
CA LEU A 8 -4.92 -7.47 0.86
C LEU A 8 -5.64 -8.02 2.09
N SER A 9 -4.89 -8.36 3.13
CA SER A 9 -5.51 -8.54 4.45
C SER A 9 -6.06 -7.20 4.95
N ALA A 10 -6.92 -7.23 5.98
CA ALA A 10 -7.41 -6.00 6.61
C ALA A 10 -6.28 -5.11 7.13
N ASP A 11 -5.22 -5.71 7.69
CA ASP A 11 -4.08 -4.98 8.24
C ASP A 11 -3.18 -4.40 7.13
N GLU A 12 -3.01 -5.12 6.03
CA GLU A 12 -2.30 -4.64 4.85
C GLU A 12 -3.06 -3.48 4.19
N PHE A 13 -4.39 -3.58 4.10
CA PHE A 13 -5.24 -2.51 3.61
C PHE A 13 -5.22 -1.28 4.52
N ALA A 14 -5.27 -1.47 5.85
CA ALA A 14 -5.11 -0.38 6.80
C ALA A 14 -3.74 0.30 6.64
N SER A 15 -2.68 -0.49 6.45
CA SER A 15 -1.33 0.04 6.20
C SER A 15 -1.28 0.85 4.89
N LEU A 16 -1.95 0.39 3.83
CA LEU A 16 -2.07 1.14 2.58
C LEU A 16 -2.79 2.48 2.80
N ALA A 17 -3.83 2.50 3.62
CA ALA A 17 -4.56 3.72 3.95
C ALA A 17 -3.69 4.71 4.75
N GLU A 18 -2.84 4.21 5.66
CA GLU A 18 -1.89 5.04 6.41
C GLU A 18 -0.80 5.64 5.51
N ILE A 19 -0.34 4.91 4.48
CA ILE A 19 0.56 5.47 3.44
C ILE A 19 -0.12 6.65 2.75
N GLY A 20 -1.39 6.51 2.36
CA GLY A 20 -2.16 7.57 1.71
C GLY A 20 -2.36 8.83 2.55
N LYS A 21 -2.30 8.70 3.88
CA LYS A 21 -2.38 9.83 4.81
C LYS A 21 -1.04 10.54 5.02
N GLY A 22 0.07 9.93 4.61
CA GLY A 22 1.43 10.47 4.73
C GLY A 22 1.92 10.72 6.16
N LYS A 23 1.20 10.22 7.19
CA LYS A 23 1.42 10.64 8.59
C LYS A 23 1.91 9.55 9.55
N ALA A 24 2.07 8.31 9.11
CA ALA A 24 2.33 7.19 10.05
C ALA A 24 3.32 6.14 9.51
N GLN A 25 4.32 6.54 8.71
CA GLN A 25 5.22 5.56 8.08
C GLN A 25 6.09 4.76 9.05
N GLY A 26 6.40 5.32 10.22
CA GLY A 26 7.10 4.59 11.29
C GLY A 26 6.23 3.55 12.00
N GLU A 27 4.90 3.63 11.84
CA GLU A 27 3.94 2.69 12.43
C GLU A 27 3.56 1.56 11.47
N ILE A 28 3.88 1.70 10.17
CA ILE A 28 3.64 0.67 9.18
C ILE A 28 4.66 -0.46 9.37
N PRO A 29 4.23 -1.71 9.63
CA PRO A 29 5.14 -2.84 9.69
C PRO A 29 5.96 -2.95 8.39
N GLN A 30 7.27 -3.17 8.53
CA GLN A 30 8.17 -3.25 7.37
C GLN A 30 7.69 -4.26 6.33
N ALA A 31 7.21 -5.43 6.77
CA ALA A 31 6.67 -6.47 5.91
C ALA A 31 5.48 -6.00 5.06
N HIS A 32 4.60 -5.13 5.61
CA HIS A 32 3.48 -4.57 4.85
C HIS A 32 3.98 -3.58 3.80
N GLY A 33 4.92 -2.70 4.16
CA GLY A 33 5.52 -1.75 3.20
C GLY A 33 6.22 -2.47 2.04
N GLU A 34 6.98 -3.53 2.32
CA GLU A 34 7.60 -4.36 1.29
C GLU A 34 6.56 -5.05 0.41
N ARG A 35 5.53 -5.65 1.00
CA ARG A 35 4.46 -6.33 0.26
C ARG A 35 3.68 -5.37 -0.63
N LEU A 36 3.26 -4.21 -0.12
CA LEU A 36 2.54 -3.20 -0.89
C LEU A 36 3.40 -2.62 -2.02
N THR A 37 4.72 -2.53 -1.81
CA THR A 37 5.66 -2.15 -2.88
C THR A 37 5.76 -3.24 -3.94
N ASN A 38 5.87 -4.51 -3.54
CA ASN A 38 5.94 -5.65 -4.48
C ASN A 38 4.66 -5.81 -5.31
N LEU A 39 3.50 -5.45 -4.74
CA LEU A 39 2.21 -5.43 -5.43
C LEU A 39 2.02 -4.16 -6.29
N GLY A 40 2.95 -3.20 -6.23
CA GLY A 40 2.90 -1.95 -6.98
C GLY A 40 1.84 -0.97 -6.47
N TYR A 41 1.33 -1.14 -5.25
CA TYR A 41 0.40 -0.20 -4.60
C TYR A 41 1.11 0.96 -3.91
N ALA A 42 2.36 0.75 -3.50
CA ALA A 42 3.22 1.78 -2.94
C ALA A 42 4.59 1.80 -3.63
N ILE A 43 5.34 2.88 -3.44
CA ILE A 43 6.73 3.01 -3.83
C ILE A 43 7.54 3.63 -2.69
N ARG A 44 8.84 3.37 -2.64
CA ARG A 44 9.75 4.11 -1.75
C ARG A 44 10.38 5.27 -2.49
N ARG A 45 10.20 6.48 -1.97
CA ARG A 45 10.79 7.72 -2.47
C ARG A 45 11.38 8.49 -1.30
N LEU A 46 12.67 8.84 -1.40
CA LEU A 46 13.41 9.56 -0.35
C LEU A 46 13.36 8.90 1.05
N GLY A 47 13.26 7.57 1.09
CA GLY A 47 13.13 6.81 2.35
C GLY A 47 11.70 6.65 2.84
N GLU A 48 10.74 7.31 2.18
CA GLU A 48 9.34 7.32 2.55
C GLU A 48 8.48 6.46 1.61
N LEU A 49 7.39 5.88 2.13
CA LEU A 49 6.39 5.18 1.35
C LEU A 49 5.36 6.17 0.78
N GLU A 50 5.18 6.15 -0.54
CA GLU A 50 4.17 6.92 -1.26
C GLU A 50 3.21 5.97 -2.00
N LEU A 51 1.95 6.37 -2.16
CA LEU A 51 1.01 5.61 -2.98
C LEU A 51 1.35 5.71 -4.46
N THR A 52 1.09 4.63 -5.18
CA THR A 52 0.97 4.69 -6.65
C THR A 52 -0.48 4.95 -7.04
N SER A 53 -0.72 5.26 -8.32
CA SER A 53 -2.08 5.35 -8.85
C SER A 53 -2.88 4.04 -8.71
N SER A 54 -2.21 2.89 -8.65
CA SER A 54 -2.87 1.61 -8.37
C SER A 54 -3.25 1.47 -6.90
N GLY A 55 -2.40 1.93 -5.97
CA GLY A 55 -2.71 1.98 -4.54
C GLY A 55 -3.85 2.95 -4.23
N GLU A 56 -3.87 4.12 -4.86
CA GLU A 56 -4.98 5.08 -4.75
C GLU A 56 -6.31 4.47 -5.21
N ARG A 57 -6.30 3.78 -6.36
CA ARG A 57 -7.49 3.06 -6.85
C ARG A 57 -7.93 1.97 -5.89
N ARG A 58 -6.98 1.19 -5.34
CA ARG A 58 -7.26 0.13 -4.36
C ARG A 58 -7.96 0.69 -3.11
N LEU A 59 -7.51 1.84 -2.62
CA LEU A 59 -8.17 2.52 -1.49
C LEU A 59 -9.56 3.03 -1.86
N ALA A 60 -9.73 3.57 -3.06
CA ALA A 60 -11.03 4.07 -3.53
C ALA A 60 -12.05 2.93 -3.74
N THR A 61 -11.61 1.74 -4.14
CA THR A 61 -12.47 0.57 -4.32
C THR A 61 -12.80 -0.14 -3.01
N GLY A 62 -11.99 0.01 -1.97
CA GLY A 62 -12.21 -0.61 -0.66
C GLY A 62 -12.00 -2.12 -0.62
N GLU A 63 -11.62 -2.69 -1.76
CA GLU A 63 -11.32 -4.10 -1.97
C GLU A 63 -9.88 -4.21 -2.36
#